data_AF-A0A926TJR5-F1
#
_entry.id   AF-A0A926TJR5-F1
#
_cell.length_a   1.000
_cell.length_b   1.000
_cell.length_c   1.000
_cell.angle_alpha   90.00
_cell.angle_beta   90.00
_cell.angle_gamma   90.00
#
_symmetry.space_group_name_H-M   'P 1'
#
loop_
_entity.id
_entity.type
_entity.pdbx_description
1 polymer ?
#
loop_
_entity_poly.entity_id
_entity_poly.type
_entity_poly.pdbx_seq_one_letter_code
_entity_poly.pdbx_strand_id
1 'polypeptide(L)'
;MDSICEQLPDIFNIAAYFIEGSLSQGHGERIAFYYRDETYSYRSVRSYVRRAAALLTEQGLERENRIAILLPDSPEFVFAFWGAIWA
;
A
#
# COMPACT_ATOMS: atom_id res chain seq x y z
N MET A 1 17.91 -15.57 19.80
CA MET A 1 16.61 -15.00 19.43
C MET A 1 16.79 -14.61 17.98
N ASP A 2 16.12 -15.32 17.08
CA ASP A 2 16.28 -15.05 15.65
C ASP A 2 15.82 -13.61 15.39
N SER A 3 16.56 -12.91 14.56
CA SER A 3 16.24 -11.54 14.17
C SER A 3 14.93 -11.52 13.38
N ILE A 4 14.19 -10.40 13.44
CA ILE A 4 12.93 -10.24 12.69
C ILE A 4 13.16 -10.51 11.18
N CYS A 5 14.33 -10.17 10.66
CA CYS A 5 14.70 -10.39 9.27
C CYS A 5 14.78 -11.88 8.90
N GLU A 6 15.25 -12.75 9.81
CA GLU A 6 15.34 -14.20 9.59
C GLU A 6 13.97 -14.90 9.56
N GLN A 7 12.91 -14.22 10.02
CA GLN A 7 11.54 -14.74 10.04
C GLN A 7 10.73 -14.35 8.80
N LEU A 8 11.26 -13.48 7.95
CA LEU A 8 10.59 -13.02 6.72
C LEU A 8 10.94 -13.93 5.54
N PRO A 9 10.02 -14.10 4.57
CA PRO A 9 10.31 -14.85 3.35
C PRO A 9 11.35 -14.12 2.48
N ASP A 10 12.13 -14.89 1.71
CA ASP A 10 13.13 -14.36 0.77
C ASP A 10 12.55 -13.35 -0.23
N ILE A 11 11.28 -13.55 -0.61
CA ILE A 11 10.53 -12.62 -1.46
C ILE A 11 9.43 -12.00 -0.60
N PHE A 12 9.61 -10.73 -0.26
CA PHE A 12 8.68 -9.99 0.58
C PHE A 12 8.35 -8.62 -0.02
N ASN A 13 7.06 -8.32 -0.11
CA ASN A 13 6.56 -6.98 -0.39
C ASN A 13 5.71 -6.53 0.79
N ILE A 14 6.14 -5.45 1.45
CA ILE A 14 5.49 -4.95 2.66
C ILE A 14 4.11 -4.35 2.39
N ALA A 15 3.87 -3.78 1.20
CA ALA A 15 2.54 -3.32 0.79
C ALA A 15 1.57 -4.50 0.65
N ALA A 16 2.01 -5.57 -0.02
CA ALA A 16 1.23 -6.80 -0.16
C ALA A 16 0.92 -7.42 1.20
N TYR A 17 1.90 -7.49 2.09
CA TYR A 17 1.72 -8.03 3.44
C TYR A 17 0.62 -7.32 4.23
N PHE A 18 0.65 -5.98 4.32
CA PHE A 18 -0.35 -5.25 5.09
C PHE A 18 -1.71 -5.17 4.40
N ILE A 19 -1.74 -5.02 3.08
CA ILE A 19 -2.99 -4.79 2.34
C ILE A 19 -3.67 -6.13 2.04
N GLU A 20 -3.02 -7.01 1.27
CA GLU A 20 -3.61 -8.30 0.89
C GLU A 20 -3.72 -9.23 2.10
N GLY A 21 -2.76 -9.17 3.04
CA GLY A 21 -2.84 -9.92 4.29
C GLY A 21 -4.11 -9.58 5.09
N SER A 22 -4.45 -8.30 5.21
CA SER A 22 -5.68 -7.87 5.88
C SER A 22 -6.94 -8.40 5.17
N LEU A 23 -6.96 -8.41 3.82
CA LEU A 23 -8.08 -8.97 3.07
C LEU A 23 -8.20 -10.49 3.25
N SER A 24 -7.07 -11.20 3.24
CA SER A 24 -7.04 -12.67 3.43
C SER A 24 -7.57 -13.10 4.81
N GLN A 25 -7.42 -12.23 5.81
CA GLN A 25 -7.97 -12.41 7.15
C GLN A 25 -9.46 -12.04 7.27
N GLY A 26 -10.12 -11.65 6.17
CA GLY A 26 -11.52 -11.25 6.18
C GLY A 26 -11.76 -9.81 6.63
N HIS A 27 -10.72 -9.00 6.81
CA HIS A 27 -10.84 -7.61 7.27
C HIS A 27 -11.15 -6.62 6.13
N GLY A 28 -11.63 -7.08 4.97
CA GLY A 28 -11.85 -6.23 3.80
C GLY A 28 -12.76 -5.03 4.07
N GLU A 29 -13.85 -5.22 4.82
CA GLU A 29 -14.80 -4.16 5.19
C GLU A 29 -14.41 -3.41 6.48
N ARG A 30 -13.37 -3.86 7.19
CA ARG A 30 -12.86 -3.16 8.37
C ARG A 30 -12.27 -1.83 7.93
N ILE A 31 -12.56 -0.77 8.69
CA ILE A 31 -11.99 0.54 8.46
C ILE A 31 -10.48 0.49 8.73
N ALA A 32 -9.68 0.86 7.73
CA ALA A 32 -8.25 1.01 7.82
C ALA A 32 -7.88 2.39 8.39
N PHE A 33 -8.52 3.46 7.91
CA PHE A 33 -8.36 4.81 8.46
C PHE A 33 -9.57 5.72 8.19
N TYR A 34 -9.61 6.84 8.90
CA TYR A 34 -10.61 7.90 8.79
C TYR A 34 -9.94 9.16 8.23
N TYR A 35 -10.64 9.91 7.40
CA TYR A 35 -10.17 11.21 6.93
C TYR A 35 -11.36 12.15 6.78
N ARG A 36 -11.44 13.18 7.64
CA ARG A 36 -12.60 14.08 7.72
C ARG A 36 -13.89 13.26 7.93
N ASP A 37 -14.89 13.47 7.07
CA ASP A 37 -16.18 12.76 7.10
C ASP A 37 -16.16 11.45 6.30
N GLU A 38 -14.99 11.04 5.79
CA GLU A 38 -14.83 9.84 4.97
C GLU A 38 -14.13 8.70 5.75
N THR A 39 -14.47 7.47 5.35
CA THR A 39 -13.89 6.26 5.91
C THR A 39 -13.32 5.38 4.80
N TYR A 40 -12.16 4.81 5.04
CA TYR A 40 -11.47 3.96 4.07
C TYR A 40 -11.34 2.56 4.63
N SER A 41 -12.02 1.58 4.02
CA SER A 41 -11.88 0.18 4.37
C SER A 41 -10.61 -0.41 3.74
N TYR A 42 -10.12 -1.54 4.26
CA TYR A 42 -8.98 -2.22 3.64
C TYR A 42 -9.23 -2.56 2.16
N ARG A 43 -10.47 -2.88 1.78
CA ARG A 43 -10.84 -3.10 0.38
C ARG A 43 -10.73 -1.82 -0.47
N SER A 44 -11.19 -0.68 0.04
CA SER A 44 -11.08 0.58 -0.71
C SER A 44 -9.62 1.01 -0.83
N VAL A 45 -8.84 0.94 0.26
CA VAL A 45 -7.41 1.24 0.26
C VAL A 45 -6.67 0.37 -0.75
N ARG A 46 -6.92 -0.94 -0.78
CA ARG A 46 -6.35 -1.84 -1.80
C ARG A 46 -6.65 -1.36 -3.21
N SER A 47 -7.89 -0.98 -3.49
CA SER A 47 -8.30 -0.51 -4.82
C SER A 47 -7.52 0.74 -5.23
N TYR A 48 -7.41 1.73 -4.35
CA TYR A 48 -6.67 2.96 -4.64
C TYR A 48 -5.16 2.75 -4.77
N VAL A 49 -4.56 1.94 -3.90
CA VAL A 49 -3.14 1.58 -3.96
C VAL A 49 -2.80 0.86 -5.26
N ARG A 50 -3.62 -0.11 -5.68
CA ARG A 50 -3.44 -0.84 -6.94
C ARG A 50 -3.56 0.07 -8.16
N ARG A 51 -4.46 1.06 -8.11
CA ARG A 51 -4.60 2.07 -9.17
C ARG A 51 -3.40 3.01 -9.23
N ALA A 52 -2.89 3.45 -8.07
CA ALA A 52 -1.68 4.26 -8.00
C ALA A 52 -0.47 3.50 -8.55
N ALA A 53 -0.29 2.23 -8.16
CA ALA A 53 0.78 1.38 -8.68
C ALA A 53 0.70 1.23 -10.21
N ALA A 54 -0.49 0.91 -10.74
CA ALA A 54 -0.70 0.78 -12.19
C ALA A 54 -0.36 2.08 -12.93
N LEU A 55 -0.80 3.23 -12.42
CA LEU A 55 -0.48 4.53 -13.00
C LEU A 55 1.03 4.78 -13.03
N LEU A 56 1.76 4.49 -11.95
CA LEU A 56 3.21 4.66 -11.91
C LEU A 56 3.91 3.79 -12.96
N THR A 57 3.51 2.52 -13.08
CA THR A 57 4.04 1.62 -14.13
C THR A 57 3.71 2.12 -15.53
N GLU A 58 2.49 2.61 -15.77
CA GLU A 58 2.07 3.18 -17.06
C GLU A 58 2.85 4.44 -17.45
N GLN A 59 3.36 5.20 -16.48
CA GLN A 59 4.27 6.34 -16.70
C GLN A 59 5.72 5.91 -16.96
N GLY A 60 6.00 4.61 -17.05
CA GLY A 60 7.32 4.06 -17.35
C GLY A 60 8.25 3.95 -16.14
N LEU A 61 7.71 3.99 -14.91
CA LEU A 61 8.53 3.75 -13.73
C LEU A 61 8.84 2.26 -13.61
N GLU A 62 10.11 1.97 -13.43
CA GLU A 62 10.62 0.63 -13.18
C GLU A 62 10.95 0.42 -11.69
N ARG A 63 11.17 -0.83 -11.29
CA ARG A 63 11.67 -1.16 -9.95
C ARG A 63 12.93 -0.33 -9.65
N GLU A 64 13.04 0.12 -8.40
CA GLU A 64 14.16 0.92 -7.88
C GLU A 64 14.26 2.36 -8.44
N ASN A 65 13.34 2.77 -9.32
CA ASN A 65 13.17 4.18 -9.64
C ASN A 65 12.70 4.94 -8.40
N ARG A 66 13.16 6.18 -8.24
CA ARG A 66 12.83 7.02 -7.08
C ARG A 66 11.77 8.02 -7.48
N ILE A 67 10.79 8.21 -6.61
CA ILE A 67 9.79 9.27 -6.71
C ILE A 67 9.86 10.18 -5.50
N ALA A 68 9.47 11.44 -5.68
CA ALA A 68 9.17 12.33 -4.59
C ALA A 68 7.65 12.36 -4.37
N ILE A 69 7.21 12.14 -3.14
CA ILE A 69 5.81 12.31 -2.73
C ILE A 69 5.71 13.58 -1.91
N LEU A 70 5.16 14.64 -2.49
CA LEU A 70 4.95 15.92 -1.84
C LEU A 70 3.45 16.21 -1.78
N LEU A 71 2.79 15.66 -0.76
CA LEU A 71 1.36 15.77 -0.52
C LEU A 71 1.10 16.17 0.94
N PRO A 72 -0.03 16.82 1.25
CA PRO A 72 -0.47 16.98 2.63
C PRO A 72 -0.81 15.61 3.25
N ASP A 73 -1.10 15.60 4.55
CA ASP A 73 -1.64 14.40 5.22
C ASP A 73 -3.07 14.13 4.72
N SER A 74 -3.18 13.34 3.65
CA SER A 74 -4.43 13.03 2.94
C SER A 74 -4.46 11.57 2.46
N PRO A 75 -5.63 11.04 2.07
CA PRO A 75 -5.75 9.67 1.56
C PRO A 75 -4.84 9.41 0.35
N GLU A 76 -4.64 10.40 -0.51
CA GLU A 76 -3.78 10.30 -1.69
C GLU A 76 -2.31 10.06 -1.32
N PHE A 77 -1.84 10.57 -0.18
CA PHE A 77 -0.51 10.24 0.34
C PHE A 77 -0.39 8.74 0.62
N VAL A 78 -1.39 8.16 1.29
CA VAL A 78 -1.45 6.72 1.59
C VAL A 78 -1.45 5.90 0.29
N PHE A 79 -2.25 6.31 -0.70
CA PHE A 79 -2.36 5.61 -1.97
C PHE A 79 -1.06 5.68 -2.78
N ALA A 80 -0.42 6.85 -2.84
CA ALA A 80 0.84 7.05 -3.54
C ALA A 80 1.99 6.30 -2.86
N PHE A 81 2.10 6.38 -1.54
CA PHE A 81 3.18 5.74 -0.78
C PHE A 81 3.13 4.21 -0.92
N TRP A 82 1.99 3.60 -0.63
CA TRP A 82 1.84 2.16 -0.78
C TRP A 82 1.80 1.72 -2.25
N GLY A 83 1.29 2.56 -3.16
CA GLY A 83 1.31 2.31 -4.60
C GLY A 83 2.72 2.23 -5.15
N ALA A 84 3.62 3.10 -4.69
CA ALA A 84 5.02 3.11 -5.09
C ALA A 84 5.80 1.90 -4.56
N ILE A 85 5.49 1.43 -3.35
CA ILE A 85 6.06 0.19 -2.80
C ILE A 85 5.51 -1.05 -3.54
N TRP A 86 4.27 -0.96 -4.03
CA TRP A 86 3.61 -2.04 -4.76
C TRP A 86 4.14 -2.20 -6.18
N ALA A 87 4.37 -1.08 -6.88
CA ALA A 87 4.68 -1.01 -8.32
C ALA A 87 5.94 -1.81 -8.73
#